data_AF-A0A6N6WPJ7-F1
#
_entry.id   AF-A0A6N6WPJ7-F1
#
_cell.length_a   1.000
_cell.length_b   1.000
_cell.length_c   1.000
_cell.angle_alpha   90.00
_cell.angle_beta   90.00
_cell.angle_gamma   90.00
#
_symmetry.space_group_name_H-M   'P 1'
#
loop_
_entity.id
_entity.type
_entity.pdbx_description
1 polymer ?
#
loop_
_entity_poly.entity_id
_entity_poly.type
_entity_poly.pdbx_seq_one_letter_code
_entity_poly.pdbx_strand_id
1 'polypeptide(L)'
;LHGLTGVGWSDSWSEYAWVREQGNRVDIISLGATLNFAFDGESDTAVNPYHAQYILRRRDDYLELFDRDALSSRFFYDAFPGMRLRHPVTDDTSDDRLAHSPADRMYMLGGMSDTASNRITFERDSQYRITGVSHTDGIRLKLTYHASGYLKAIHRTDNGIQTLATYEQDARGRLTEADARLDYHLFYEYDAADRIIRWSDNDQTWSRFTYDAQGRCVT
;
A
#
# COMPACT_ATOMS: atom_id res chain seq x y z
N LEU A 1 -5.45 -5.30 0.68
CA LEU A 1 -4.72 -4.87 -0.54
C LEU A 1 -3.38 -5.56 -0.53
N HIS A 2 -3.12 -6.40 -1.54
CA HIS A 2 -1.74 -6.73 -1.89
C HIS A 2 -1.13 -5.50 -2.56
N GLY A 3 0.18 -5.39 -2.48
CA GLY A 3 0.91 -4.37 -3.19
C GLY A 3 0.69 -4.47 -4.70
N LEU A 4 0.92 -3.37 -5.40
CA LEU A 4 0.69 -3.25 -6.83
C LEU A 4 1.55 -4.22 -7.65
N THR A 5 2.65 -4.74 -7.09
CA THR A 5 3.66 -5.53 -7.79
C THR A 5 3.36 -7.03 -7.88
N GLY A 6 2.45 -7.58 -7.06
CA GLY A 6 2.11 -8.99 -7.10
C GLY A 6 1.44 -9.53 -5.85
N VAL A 7 0.92 -10.75 -5.92
CA VAL A 7 0.37 -11.48 -4.76
C VAL A 7 1.46 -11.67 -3.69
N GLY A 8 1.10 -11.45 -2.43
CA GLY A 8 2.03 -11.61 -1.29
C GLY A 8 3.01 -10.46 -1.09
N TRP A 9 3.10 -9.52 -2.03
CA TRP A 9 3.90 -8.30 -1.87
C TRP A 9 3.07 -7.20 -1.21
N SER A 10 3.74 -6.25 -0.57
CA SER A 10 3.15 -5.03 -0.02
C SER A 10 3.88 -3.80 -0.56
N ASP A 11 3.21 -2.66 -0.57
CA ASP A 11 3.81 -1.38 -0.90
C ASP A 11 3.22 -0.27 0.00
N SER A 12 3.92 0.86 0.07
CA SER A 12 3.55 1.99 0.93
C SER A 12 2.55 2.96 0.28
N TRP A 13 2.10 2.70 -0.95
CA TRP A 13 1.21 3.57 -1.72
C TRP A 13 -0.22 3.02 -1.77
N SER A 14 -0.39 1.75 -1.42
CA SER A 14 -1.64 1.00 -1.36
C SER A 14 -2.29 1.03 0.03
N GLU A 15 -1.91 1.99 0.89
CA GLU A 15 -2.52 2.18 2.21
C GLU A 15 -3.97 2.65 2.10
N TYR A 16 -4.78 2.25 3.08
CA TYR A 16 -6.20 2.57 3.16
C TYR A 16 -6.67 2.53 4.61
N ALA A 17 -7.84 3.10 4.86
CA ALA A 17 -8.49 3.11 6.15
C ALA A 17 -9.93 2.60 6.05
N TRP A 18 -10.37 1.87 7.06
CA TRP A 18 -11.77 1.53 7.25
C TRP A 18 -12.38 2.41 8.32
N VAL A 19 -13.47 3.08 7.96
CA VAL A 19 -14.22 3.99 8.82
C VAL A 19 -15.56 3.35 9.16
N ARG A 20 -15.79 3.12 10.46
CA ARG A 20 -16.87 2.30 11.00
C ARG A 20 -17.60 3.04 12.12
N GLU A 21 -18.72 2.47 12.57
CA GLU A 21 -19.53 2.99 13.68
C GLU A 21 -19.84 4.49 13.50
N GLN A 22 -20.39 4.85 12.33
CA GLN A 22 -20.70 6.23 11.96
C GLN A 22 -19.49 7.19 11.99
N GLY A 23 -18.27 6.67 11.86
CA GLY A 23 -17.05 7.45 11.82
C GLY A 23 -16.28 7.51 13.13
N ASN A 24 -16.71 6.78 14.17
CA ASN A 24 -16.06 6.80 15.48
C ASN A 24 -14.87 5.84 15.58
N ARG A 25 -14.81 4.81 14.72
CA ARG A 25 -13.72 3.85 14.70
C ARG A 25 -13.04 3.85 13.34
N VAL A 26 -11.71 3.98 13.36
CA VAL A 26 -10.90 3.97 12.14
C VAL A 26 -9.76 2.99 12.27
N ASP A 27 -9.65 2.08 11.30
CA ASP A 27 -8.52 1.17 11.17
C ASP A 27 -7.71 1.54 9.94
N ILE A 28 -6.46 1.96 10.13
CA ILE A 28 -5.54 2.24 9.03
C ILE A 28 -4.70 0.99 8.77
N ILE A 29 -4.73 0.51 7.54
CA ILE A 29 -3.95 -0.64 7.09
C ILE A 29 -2.73 -0.14 6.32
N SER A 30 -1.54 -0.37 6.87
CA SER A 30 -0.27 0.10 6.33
C SER A 30 0.79 -0.99 6.48
N LEU A 31 1.46 -1.37 5.39
CA LEU A 31 2.65 -2.25 5.37
C LEU A 31 2.64 -3.44 6.36
N GLY A 32 1.54 -4.21 6.39
CA GLY A 32 1.43 -5.39 7.26
C GLY A 32 1.08 -5.09 8.73
N ALA A 33 0.83 -3.83 9.07
CA ALA A 33 0.31 -3.38 10.36
C ALA A 33 -1.10 -2.81 10.23
N THR A 34 -1.85 -2.89 11.33
CA THR A 34 -3.14 -2.23 11.49
C THR A 34 -3.05 -1.24 12.65
N LEU A 35 -3.32 0.04 12.38
CA LEU A 35 -3.39 1.09 13.39
C LEU A 35 -4.85 1.39 13.70
N ASN A 36 -5.30 1.11 14.92
CA ASN A 36 -6.67 1.35 15.35
C ASN A 36 -6.81 2.69 16.08
N PHE A 37 -7.86 3.43 15.76
CA PHE A 37 -8.19 4.72 16.36
C PHE A 37 -9.67 4.75 16.78
N ALA A 38 -9.95 5.43 17.88
CA ALA A 38 -11.29 5.71 18.37
C ALA A 38 -11.42 7.21 18.62
N PHE A 39 -12.41 7.84 18.03
CA PHE A 39 -12.79 9.21 18.38
C PHE A 39 -13.70 9.19 19.61
N ASP A 40 -13.48 10.12 20.54
CA ASP A 40 -14.32 10.29 21.72
C ASP A 40 -15.35 11.40 21.47
N GLY A 41 -16.63 11.03 21.43
CA GLY A 41 -17.74 11.94 21.13
C GLY A 41 -17.53 12.75 19.86
N GLU A 42 -17.55 14.07 19.99
CA GLU A 42 -17.41 15.03 18.89
C GLU A 42 -15.93 15.39 18.59
N SER A 43 -14.96 14.73 19.21
CA SER A 43 -13.53 14.99 18.96
C SER A 43 -13.19 14.79 17.47
N ASP A 44 -12.42 15.72 16.91
CA ASP A 44 -11.85 15.60 15.57
C ASP A 44 -10.50 14.89 15.57
N THR A 45 -9.99 14.49 16.74
CA THR A 45 -8.64 13.95 16.91
C THR A 45 -8.66 12.69 17.77
N ALA A 46 -7.88 11.70 17.37
CA ALA A 46 -7.67 10.43 18.06
C ALA A 46 -6.19 10.04 18.07
N VAL A 47 -5.76 9.30 19.09
CA VAL A 47 -4.39 8.78 19.23
C VAL A 47 -4.45 7.27 19.44
N ASN A 48 -3.54 6.53 18.83
CA ASN A 48 -3.39 5.11 19.11
C ASN A 48 -2.49 4.94 20.36
N PRO A 49 -2.97 4.36 21.47
CA PRO A 49 -2.17 4.23 22.70
C PRO A 49 -0.96 3.30 22.55
N TYR A 50 -1.00 2.35 21.61
CA TYR A 50 0.11 1.46 21.29
C TYR A 50 1.08 2.07 20.27
N HIS A 51 0.66 3.12 19.58
CA HIS A 51 1.46 3.86 18.59
C HIS A 51 1.22 5.36 18.75
N ALA A 52 1.63 5.90 19.90
CA ALA A 52 1.32 7.28 20.29
C ALA A 52 1.95 8.33 19.37
N GLN A 53 2.95 7.99 18.55
CA GLN A 53 3.49 8.88 17.54
C GLN A 53 2.45 9.26 16.48
N TYR A 54 1.46 8.40 16.24
CA TYR A 54 0.41 8.65 15.27
C TYR A 54 -0.78 9.38 15.89
N ILE A 55 -1.11 10.50 15.27
CA ILE A 55 -2.31 11.28 15.56
C ILE A 55 -3.21 11.21 14.35
N LEU A 56 -4.40 10.66 14.51
CA LEU A 56 -5.42 10.67 13.47
C LEU A 56 -6.32 11.89 13.67
N ARG A 57 -6.51 12.67 12.62
CA ARG A 57 -7.44 13.80 12.60
C ARG A 57 -8.51 13.55 11.54
N ARG A 58 -9.76 13.81 11.90
CA ARG A 58 -10.90 13.80 11.02
C ARG A 58 -11.16 15.21 10.50
N ARG A 59 -11.18 15.35 9.18
CA ARG A 59 -11.60 16.57 8.47
C ARG A 59 -12.87 16.26 7.69
N ASP A 60 -13.53 17.29 7.18
CA ASP A 60 -14.81 17.14 6.48
C ASP A 60 -14.71 16.18 5.29
N ASP A 61 -13.61 16.27 4.52
CA ASP A 61 -13.45 15.53 3.27
C ASP A 61 -12.39 14.40 3.33
N TYR A 62 -11.62 14.30 4.42
CA TYR A 62 -10.52 13.35 4.53
C TYR A 62 -10.11 13.04 5.96
N LEU A 63 -9.35 11.95 6.13
CA LEU A 63 -8.61 11.65 7.35
C LEU A 63 -7.14 12.03 7.16
N GLU A 64 -6.54 12.65 8.17
CA GLU A 64 -5.11 12.95 8.23
C GLU A 64 -4.46 12.09 9.31
N LEU A 65 -3.55 11.20 8.92
CA LEU A 65 -2.66 10.51 9.85
C LEU A 65 -1.34 11.27 9.93
N PHE A 66 -1.10 11.94 11.05
CA PHE A 66 0.15 12.66 11.31
C PHE A 66 1.11 11.79 12.14
N ASP A 67 2.32 11.60 11.64
CA ASP A 67 3.44 10.96 12.33
C ASP A 67 4.32 12.05 12.97
N ARG A 68 4.33 12.10 14.30
CA ARG A 68 5.11 13.10 15.06
C ARG A 68 6.61 12.89 14.99
N ASP A 69 7.07 11.66 14.78
CA ASP A 69 8.49 11.34 14.75
C ASP A 69 9.06 11.65 13.37
N ALA A 70 8.31 11.31 12.32
CA ALA A 70 8.69 11.60 10.93
C ALA A 70 8.32 13.02 10.47
N LEU A 71 7.52 13.76 11.25
CA LEU A 71 6.96 15.07 10.88
C LEU A 71 6.29 15.05 9.50
N SER A 72 5.49 14.02 9.26
CA SER A 72 4.80 13.80 7.99
C SER A 72 3.33 13.46 8.18
N SER A 73 2.51 13.82 7.19
CA SER A 73 1.08 13.54 7.14
C SER A 73 0.77 12.60 5.97
N ARG A 74 -0.17 11.69 6.19
CA ARG A 74 -0.84 10.90 5.14
C ARG A 74 -2.31 11.28 5.09
N PHE A 75 -2.84 11.48 3.89
CA PHE A 75 -4.21 11.92 3.67
C PHE A 75 -5.02 10.82 3.02
N PHE A 76 -6.10 10.39 3.67
CA PHE A 76 -6.99 9.35 3.17
C PHE A 76 -8.34 9.97 2.80
N TYR A 77 -8.81 9.69 1.60
CA TYR A 77 -10.06 10.24 1.05
C TYR A 77 -11.06 9.12 0.86
N ASP A 78 -12.35 9.42 1.07
CA ASP A 78 -13.42 8.47 0.89
C ASP A 78 -13.40 7.86 -0.52
N ALA A 79 -13.36 6.53 -0.58
CA ALA A 79 -13.60 5.79 -1.81
C ALA A 79 -15.11 5.58 -1.95
N PHE A 80 -15.64 5.74 -3.17
CA PHE A 80 -17.08 5.70 -3.40
C PHE A 80 -17.74 4.44 -2.79
N PRO A 81 -19.02 4.54 -2.40
CA PRO A 81 -19.79 3.40 -1.89
C PRO A 81 -19.70 2.19 -2.83
N GLY A 82 -19.27 1.03 -2.31
CA GLY A 82 -19.23 -0.23 -3.04
C GLY A 82 -17.85 -0.66 -3.56
N MET A 83 -16.79 0.13 -3.38
CA MET A 83 -15.43 -0.35 -3.62
C MET A 83 -15.12 -1.52 -2.66
N ARG A 84 -14.90 -2.72 -3.22
CA ARG A 84 -14.47 -3.90 -2.49
C ARG A 84 -13.02 -4.21 -2.81
N LEU A 85 -12.29 -4.69 -1.81
CA LEU A 85 -10.92 -5.17 -1.97
C LEU A 85 -10.89 -6.29 -3.01
N ARG A 86 -9.88 -6.31 -3.89
CA ARG A 86 -9.72 -7.35 -4.92
C ARG A 86 -9.51 -8.75 -4.33
N HIS A 87 -9.00 -8.82 -3.10
CA HIS A 87 -8.81 -10.05 -2.34
C HIS A 87 -9.10 -9.81 -0.84
N PRO A 88 -9.60 -10.83 -0.12
CA PRO A 88 -9.74 -10.78 1.34
C PRO A 88 -8.41 -10.41 2.00
N VAL A 89 -8.44 -9.51 2.98
CA VAL A 89 -7.22 -9.03 3.68
C VAL A 89 -6.71 -10.05 4.69
N THR A 90 -7.58 -10.95 5.12
CA THR A 90 -7.26 -12.08 5.98
C THR A 90 -8.14 -13.26 5.58
N ASP A 91 -7.59 -14.46 5.54
CA ASP A 91 -8.37 -15.71 5.67
C ASP A 91 -8.90 -15.89 7.11
N ASP A 92 -8.53 -14.95 8.00
CA ASP A 92 -9.02 -14.88 9.36
C ASP A 92 -10.44 -14.32 9.39
N THR A 93 -11.37 -15.18 9.00
CA THR A 93 -12.82 -15.02 9.18
C THR A 93 -13.24 -15.11 10.64
N SER A 94 -12.29 -15.32 11.58
CA SER A 94 -12.55 -15.44 13.01
C SER A 94 -12.26 -14.17 13.82
N ASP A 95 -11.60 -13.17 13.22
CA ASP A 95 -11.39 -11.87 13.85
C ASP A 95 -12.49 -10.87 13.43
N ASP A 96 -13.52 -10.75 14.28
CA ASP A 96 -14.64 -9.81 14.15
C ASP A 96 -14.17 -8.34 13.99
N ARG A 97 -12.89 -8.06 14.31
CA ARG A 97 -12.24 -6.76 14.14
C ARG A 97 -11.96 -6.38 12.69
N LEU A 98 -12.04 -7.31 11.74
CA LEU A 98 -11.87 -7.06 10.30
C LEU A 98 -13.15 -7.35 9.50
N ALA A 99 -14.24 -7.72 10.17
CA ALA A 99 -15.55 -7.85 9.55
C ALA A 99 -16.07 -6.46 9.16
N HIS A 100 -16.34 -6.26 7.87
CA HIS A 100 -16.85 -4.99 7.35
C HIS A 100 -18.33 -5.06 7.01
N SER A 101 -19.09 -4.12 7.56
CA SER A 101 -20.51 -3.96 7.22
C SER A 101 -20.67 -3.17 5.91
N PRO A 102 -21.81 -3.29 5.20
CA PRO A 102 -22.11 -2.41 4.06
C PRO A 102 -22.18 -0.92 4.39
N ALA A 103 -22.28 -0.56 5.68
CA ALA A 103 -22.27 0.82 6.15
C ALA A 103 -20.85 1.35 6.40
N ASP A 104 -19.84 0.47 6.39
CA ASP A 104 -18.45 0.87 6.57
C ASP A 104 -17.95 1.55 5.29
N ARG A 105 -17.16 2.62 5.48
CA ARG A 105 -16.58 3.37 4.37
C ARG A 105 -15.09 3.10 4.30
N MET A 106 -14.60 2.86 3.09
CA MET A 106 -13.17 2.71 2.85
C MET A 106 -12.61 4.05 2.38
N TYR A 107 -11.49 4.46 2.96
CA TYR A 107 -10.76 5.66 2.57
C TYR A 107 -9.40 5.25 2.01
N MET A 108 -8.98 5.78 0.88
CA MET A 108 -7.74 5.42 0.19
C MET A 108 -6.69 6.52 0.35
N LEU A 109 -5.42 6.16 0.49
CA LEU A 109 -4.31 7.11 0.57
C LEU A 109 -4.24 7.99 -0.69
N GLY A 110 -4.60 9.27 -0.61
CA GLY A 110 -4.59 10.22 -1.73
C GLY A 110 -3.34 11.09 -1.81
N GLY A 111 -2.58 11.20 -0.72
CA GLY A 111 -1.33 11.94 -0.74
C GLY A 111 -0.58 11.90 0.58
N MET A 112 0.62 12.46 0.56
CA MET A 112 1.50 12.58 1.70
C MET A 112 2.19 13.94 1.69
N SER A 113 2.50 14.49 2.85
CA SER A 113 3.31 15.71 2.94
C SER A 113 4.22 15.70 4.15
N ASP A 114 5.24 16.53 4.11
CA ASP A 114 6.01 16.91 5.30
C ASP A 114 5.52 18.25 5.87
N THR A 115 6.11 18.67 7.00
CA THR A 115 5.85 19.96 7.62
C THR A 115 6.42 21.16 6.85
N ALA A 116 7.30 20.93 5.88
CA ALA A 116 7.83 21.95 4.97
C ALA A 116 6.95 22.17 3.73
N SER A 117 5.75 21.56 3.70
CA SER A 117 4.79 21.61 2.58
C SER A 117 5.26 20.93 1.30
N ASN A 118 6.30 20.08 1.35
CA ASN A 118 6.58 19.16 0.25
C ASN A 118 5.46 18.12 0.22
N ARG A 119 4.87 17.87 -0.95
CA ARG A 119 3.69 17.02 -1.07
C ARG A 119 3.74 16.09 -2.26
N ILE A 120 3.44 14.82 -2.01
CA ILE A 120 3.14 13.78 -3.00
C ILE A 120 1.61 13.66 -3.11
N THR A 121 1.09 13.59 -4.33
CA THR A 121 -0.32 13.34 -4.62
C THR A 121 -0.46 12.11 -5.52
N PHE A 122 -1.41 11.23 -5.19
CA PHE A 122 -1.71 10.02 -5.95
C PHE A 122 -2.98 10.18 -6.78
N GLU A 123 -2.84 10.09 -8.09
CA GLU A 123 -3.94 10.15 -9.05
C GLU A 123 -4.41 8.73 -9.37
N ARG A 124 -5.73 8.51 -9.37
CA ARG A 124 -6.32 7.19 -9.62
C ARG A 124 -7.27 7.17 -10.82
N ASP A 125 -7.34 6.03 -11.48
CA ASP A 125 -8.37 5.76 -12.49
C ASP A 125 -9.73 5.39 -11.86
N SER A 126 -10.75 5.18 -12.70
CA SER A 126 -12.08 4.73 -12.25
C SER A 126 -12.12 3.31 -11.66
N GLN A 127 -11.00 2.57 -11.74
CA GLN A 127 -10.82 1.27 -11.11
C GLN A 127 -9.96 1.38 -9.83
N TYR A 128 -9.71 2.61 -9.35
CA TYR A 128 -8.96 2.97 -8.16
C TYR A 128 -7.49 2.56 -8.16
N ARG A 129 -6.92 2.30 -9.35
CA ARG A 129 -5.48 2.06 -9.49
C ARG A 129 -4.76 3.38 -9.57
N ILE A 130 -3.59 3.48 -8.93
CA ILE A 130 -2.75 4.67 -9.04
C ILE A 130 -2.20 4.74 -10.46
N THR A 131 -2.58 5.75 -11.23
CA THR A 131 -2.09 5.98 -12.59
C THR A 131 -1.08 7.10 -12.68
N GLY A 132 -1.08 7.99 -11.69
CA GLY A 132 -0.18 9.14 -11.63
C GLY A 132 0.30 9.43 -10.22
N VAL A 133 1.53 9.92 -10.11
CA VAL A 133 2.09 10.48 -8.88
C VAL A 133 2.70 11.82 -9.23
N SER A 134 2.38 12.86 -8.45
CA SER A 134 2.97 14.18 -8.63
C SER A 134 3.59 14.67 -7.33
N HIS A 135 4.74 15.31 -7.41
CA HIS A 135 5.38 15.98 -6.29
C HIS A 135 5.40 17.50 -6.48
N THR A 136 5.44 18.26 -5.39
CA THR A 136 5.44 19.74 -5.40
C THR A 136 6.66 20.37 -6.05
N ASP A 137 7.77 19.64 -6.16
CA ASP A 137 8.97 20.08 -6.90
C ASP A 137 8.84 19.95 -8.43
N GLY A 138 7.72 19.43 -8.92
CA GLY A 138 7.43 19.27 -10.35
C GLY A 138 7.63 17.86 -10.90
N ILE A 139 8.14 16.90 -10.11
CA ILE A 139 8.25 15.50 -10.57
C ILE A 139 6.86 14.94 -10.89
N ARG A 140 6.75 14.27 -12.05
CA ARG A 140 5.53 13.60 -12.52
C ARG A 140 5.83 12.17 -12.91
N LEU A 141 5.21 11.21 -12.23
CA LEU A 141 5.31 9.79 -12.54
C LEU A 141 3.99 9.29 -13.12
N LYS A 142 4.09 8.38 -14.08
CA LYS A 142 2.97 7.62 -14.65
C LYS A 142 3.18 6.15 -14.39
N LEU A 143 2.16 5.50 -13.86
CA LEU A 143 2.14 4.06 -13.60
C LEU A 143 1.33 3.37 -14.70
N THR A 144 1.87 2.27 -15.23
CA THR A 144 1.21 1.43 -16.21
C THR A 144 1.05 0.02 -15.69
N TYR A 145 0.04 -0.69 -16.17
CA TYR A 145 -0.35 -1.99 -15.65
C TYR A 145 -0.44 -3.02 -16.77
N HIS A 146 -0.14 -4.27 -16.41
CA HIS A 146 -0.46 -5.42 -17.25
C HIS A 146 -1.97 -5.63 -17.31
N ALA A 147 -2.44 -6.43 -18.27
CA ALA A 147 -3.85 -6.80 -18.38
C ALA A 147 -4.36 -7.58 -17.15
N SER A 148 -3.46 -8.28 -16.43
CA SER A 148 -3.72 -8.91 -15.14
C SER A 148 -4.06 -7.92 -14.03
N GLY A 149 -3.74 -6.63 -14.22
CA GLY A 149 -3.98 -5.56 -13.25
C GLY A 149 -2.83 -5.29 -12.30
N TYR A 150 -1.71 -6.01 -12.39
CA TYR A 150 -0.48 -5.72 -11.64
C TYR A 150 0.36 -4.65 -12.34
N LEU A 151 1.16 -3.94 -11.54
CA LEU A 151 2.06 -2.88 -11.98
C LEU A 151 3.04 -3.45 -12.98
N LYS A 152 3.15 -2.79 -14.13
CA LYS A 152 4.08 -3.13 -15.21
C LYS A 152 5.29 -2.21 -15.19
N ALA A 153 5.06 -0.90 -15.10
CA ALA A 153 6.16 0.05 -15.16
C ALA A 153 5.81 1.38 -14.50
N ILE A 154 6.85 2.05 -14.01
CA ILE A 154 6.84 3.42 -13.52
C ILE A 154 7.66 4.27 -14.50
N HIS A 155 7.05 5.32 -15.03
CA HIS A 155 7.71 6.26 -15.92
C HIS A 155 7.76 7.65 -15.30
N ARG A 156 8.92 8.31 -15.33
CA ARG A 156 9.02 9.76 -15.16
C ARG A 156 8.56 10.45 -16.45
N THR A 157 7.84 11.56 -16.31
CA THR A 157 7.17 12.26 -17.42
C THR A 157 7.32 13.79 -17.40
N ASP A 158 7.86 14.38 -16.33
CA ASP A 158 8.03 15.83 -16.21
C ASP A 158 9.06 16.42 -17.19
N ASN A 159 10.01 15.62 -17.67
CA ASN A 159 11.07 16.05 -18.59
C ASN A 159 11.28 15.02 -19.71
N GLY A 160 10.18 14.60 -20.35
CA GLY A 160 10.15 13.49 -21.30
C GLY A 160 9.90 12.16 -20.60
N ILE A 161 9.69 11.11 -21.41
CA ILE A 161 9.35 9.78 -20.90
C ILE A 161 10.64 9.03 -20.58
N GLN A 162 10.84 8.70 -19.31
CA GLN A 162 11.91 7.82 -18.84
C GLN A 162 11.32 6.70 -18.00
N THR A 163 11.52 5.45 -18.40
CA THR A 163 11.21 4.29 -17.55
C THR A 163 12.18 4.26 -16.37
N LEU A 164 11.63 4.28 -15.16
CA LEU A 164 12.37 4.20 -13.90
C LEU A 164 12.42 2.78 -13.37
N ALA A 165 11.29 2.06 -13.47
CA ALA A 165 11.20 0.68 -13.04
C ALA A 165 10.22 -0.13 -13.90
N THR A 166 10.46 -1.44 -14.02
CA THR A 166 9.55 -2.41 -14.62
C THR A 166 9.40 -3.64 -13.73
N TYR A 167 8.25 -4.29 -13.85
CA TYR A 167 7.89 -5.45 -13.04
C TYR A 167 7.18 -6.49 -13.90
N GLU A 168 7.53 -7.76 -13.68
CA GLU A 168 6.88 -8.89 -14.34
C GLU A 168 6.32 -9.86 -13.32
N GLN A 169 5.14 -10.41 -13.63
CA GLN A 169 4.47 -11.40 -12.82
C GLN A 169 4.22 -12.66 -13.63
N ASP A 170 4.24 -13.81 -12.95
CA ASP A 170 3.81 -15.07 -13.57
C ASP A 170 2.28 -15.16 -13.73
N ALA A 171 1.80 -16.27 -14.31
CA ALA A 171 0.37 -16.51 -14.52
C ALA A 171 -0.46 -16.61 -13.23
N ARG A 172 0.19 -16.77 -12.06
CA ARG A 172 -0.46 -16.75 -10.74
C ARG A 172 -0.44 -15.35 -10.11
N GLY A 173 0.15 -14.35 -10.78
CA GLY A 173 0.26 -12.99 -10.28
C GLY A 173 1.40 -12.78 -9.27
N ARG A 174 2.35 -13.73 -9.19
CA ARG A 174 3.52 -13.61 -8.30
C ARG A 174 4.61 -12.82 -9.01
N LEU A 175 5.22 -11.85 -8.34
CA LEU A 175 6.31 -11.03 -8.88
C LEU A 175 7.53 -11.89 -9.17
N THR A 176 7.95 -11.99 -10.43
CA THR A 176 9.12 -12.79 -10.83
C THR A 176 10.34 -11.94 -11.15
N GLU A 177 10.13 -10.67 -11.52
CA GLU A 177 11.19 -9.76 -11.89
C GLU A 177 10.84 -8.32 -11.48
N ALA A 178 11.80 -7.62 -10.91
CA ALA A 178 11.73 -6.20 -10.61
C ALA A 178 13.02 -5.52 -11.06
N ASP A 179 12.94 -4.70 -12.10
CA ASP A 179 14.06 -3.94 -12.65
C ASP A 179 13.84 -2.46 -12.35
N ALA A 180 14.56 -1.93 -11.36
CA ALA A 180 14.69 -0.52 -11.09
C ALA A 180 16.01 -0.02 -11.68
N ARG A 181 15.93 0.57 -12.87
CA ARG A 181 17.06 0.90 -13.77
C ARG A 181 18.30 1.54 -13.12
N LEU A 182 18.13 2.30 -12.04
CA LEU A 182 19.21 3.05 -11.37
C LEU A 182 19.63 2.45 -10.03
N ASP A 183 19.04 1.34 -9.60
CA ASP A 183 19.16 0.85 -8.23
C ASP A 183 19.38 -0.68 -8.18
N TYR A 184 18.46 -1.47 -8.74
CA TYR A 184 18.50 -2.91 -8.65
C TYR A 184 17.84 -3.60 -9.85
N HIS A 185 18.24 -4.84 -10.11
CA HIS A 185 17.51 -5.76 -10.98
C HIS A 185 17.41 -7.11 -10.29
N LEU A 186 16.22 -7.47 -9.84
CA LEU A 186 15.96 -8.61 -8.97
C LEU A 186 15.03 -9.62 -9.63
N PHE A 187 15.30 -10.90 -9.39
CA PHE A 187 14.49 -12.03 -9.80
C PHE A 187 14.03 -12.83 -8.59
N TYR A 188 12.84 -13.40 -8.66
CA TYR A 188 12.24 -14.16 -7.56
C TYR A 188 11.74 -15.53 -8.03
N GLU A 189 12.07 -16.55 -7.25
CA GLU A 189 11.60 -17.91 -7.46
C GLU A 189 10.70 -18.34 -6.30
N TYR A 190 9.69 -19.17 -6.61
CA TYR A 190 8.68 -19.61 -5.66
C TYR A 190 8.52 -21.13 -5.66
N ASP A 191 8.15 -21.69 -4.52
CA ASP A 191 7.70 -23.08 -4.46
C ASP A 191 6.22 -23.26 -4.89
N ALA A 192 5.74 -24.49 -4.82
CA ALA A 192 4.37 -24.85 -5.17
C ALA A 192 3.31 -24.26 -4.22
N ALA A 193 3.71 -23.84 -3.02
CA ALA A 193 2.87 -23.20 -2.00
C ALA A 193 2.97 -21.66 -2.05
N ASP A 194 3.47 -21.12 -3.17
CA ASP A 194 3.59 -19.68 -3.44
C ASP A 194 4.50 -18.91 -2.46
N ARG A 195 5.45 -19.61 -1.82
CA ARG A 195 6.46 -18.99 -0.94
C ARG A 195 7.74 -18.71 -1.73
N ILE A 196 8.39 -17.58 -1.48
CA ILE A 196 9.68 -17.23 -2.09
C ILE A 196 10.74 -18.21 -1.61
N ILE A 197 11.34 -18.96 -2.53
CA ILE A 197 12.47 -19.85 -2.24
C ILE A 197 13.81 -19.26 -2.65
N ARG A 198 13.82 -18.20 -3.47
CA ARG A 198 15.05 -17.53 -3.86
C ARG A 198 14.78 -16.11 -4.31
N TRP A 199 15.73 -15.22 -4.04
CA TRP A 199 15.93 -14.02 -4.83
C TRP A 199 17.36 -13.96 -5.35
N SER A 200 17.57 -13.30 -6.49
CA SER A 200 18.88 -13.04 -7.07
C SER A 200 18.93 -11.70 -7.80
N ASP A 201 20.11 -11.13 -7.96
CA ASP A 201 20.36 -9.97 -8.82
C ASP A 201 21.17 -10.34 -10.09
N ASN A 202 21.40 -9.35 -10.96
CA ASN A 202 22.27 -9.50 -12.13
C ASN A 202 23.78 -9.54 -11.81
N ASP A 203 24.17 -9.10 -10.62
CA ASP A 203 25.56 -9.01 -10.16
C ASP A 203 26.02 -10.27 -9.41
N GLN A 204 25.28 -11.38 -9.59
CA GLN A 204 25.53 -12.72 -9.04
C GLN A 204 25.33 -12.84 -7.53
N THR A 205 24.73 -11.84 -6.88
CA THR A 205 24.25 -11.97 -5.50
C THR A 205 22.94 -12.74 -5.50
N TRP A 206 22.79 -13.65 -4.55
CA TRP A 206 21.53 -14.35 -4.35
C TRP A 206 21.39 -14.84 -2.91
N SER A 207 20.15 -15.12 -2.52
CA SER A 207 19.83 -15.84 -1.28
C SER A 207 18.73 -16.85 -1.55
N ARG A 208 18.78 -17.98 -0.86
CA ARG A 208 17.80 -19.06 -0.98
C ARG A 208 17.18 -19.32 0.38
N PHE A 209 15.89 -19.61 0.37
CA PHE A 209 15.13 -19.93 1.56
C PHE A 209 14.66 -21.38 1.52
N THR A 210 14.63 -22.01 2.68
CA THR A 210 13.92 -23.29 2.87
C THR A 210 12.96 -23.20 4.03
N TYR A 211 11.88 -23.97 3.94
CA TYR A 211 10.79 -23.94 4.91
C TYR A 211 10.56 -25.32 5.51
N ASP A 212 10.26 -25.35 6.80
CA ASP A 212 9.83 -26.59 7.46
C ASP A 212 8.36 -26.94 7.13
N ALA A 213 7.89 -28.07 7.66
CA ALA A 213 6.53 -28.56 7.47
C ALA A 213 5.46 -27.63 8.08
N GLN A 214 5.85 -26.74 9.00
CA GLN A 214 4.97 -25.73 9.61
C GLN A 214 4.97 -24.42 8.82
N GLY A 215 5.75 -24.33 7.74
CA GLY A 215 5.84 -23.15 6.89
C GLY A 215 6.78 -22.07 7.41
N ARG A 216 7.62 -22.37 8.40
CA ARG A 216 8.60 -21.42 8.93
C ARG A 216 9.88 -21.46 8.11
N CYS A 217 10.45 -20.30 7.83
CA CYS A 217 11.76 -20.21 7.19
C CYS A 217 12.84 -20.73 8.15
N VAL A 218 13.65 -21.70 7.72
CA VAL A 218 14.67 -22.35 8.57
C VAL A 218 16.10 -22.12 8.07
N THR A 219 16.27 -21.76 6.81
CA THR A 219 17.54 -21.31 6.21
C THR A 219 17.26 -20.22 5.22
#